data_AF-A0A8S3E430-F1
#
_entry.id   AF-A0A8S3E430-F1
#
_cell.length_a   1.000
_cell.length_b   1.000
_cell.length_c   1.000
_cell.angle_alpha   90.00
_cell.angle_beta   90.00
_cell.angle_gamma   90.00
#
_symmetry.space_group_name_H-M   'P 1'
#
loop_
_entity.id
_entity.type
_entity.pdbx_description
1 polymer ?
#
loop_
_entity_poly.entity_id
_entity_poly.type
_entity_poly.pdbx_seq_one_letter_code
_entity_poly.pdbx_strand_id
1 'polypeptide(L)'
;YILCMKTYLKYLDENSAEYKHTRSIHDELDRIAGRCEEELLISSTQLNELKERLDNKFECFKEQRKLMWHAPVKKVSPRRHADIAQRYMILFSDCILVCSEESGRKLEIKRELSMRGITIDVVQTGRPFTVPSSDPQANPTTYYQFRVNAVEKSYEFLVEKESEREIWVKKIRQVTDAYNNRIQATESKELLCGYSLIKFKF
;
A
#
# COMPACT_ATOMS: atom_id res chain seq x y z
N TYR A 1 7.66 -16.30 20.37
CA TYR A 1 6.45 -16.72 21.13
C TYR A 1 5.42 -17.42 20.27
N ILE A 2 4.87 -16.82 19.21
CA ILE A 2 3.85 -17.44 18.33
C ILE A 2 4.29 -18.81 17.80
N LEU A 3 5.50 -18.89 17.23
CA LEU A 3 6.03 -20.15 16.69
C LEU A 3 6.11 -21.26 17.75
N CYS A 4 6.50 -20.90 18.97
CA CYS A 4 6.58 -21.83 20.11
C CYS A 4 5.19 -22.31 20.54
N MET A 5 4.21 -21.41 20.64
CA MET A 5 2.83 -21.79 20.98
C MET A 5 2.16 -22.61 19.89
N LYS A 6 2.40 -22.29 18.61
CA LYS A 6 1.94 -23.08 17.47
C LYS A 6 2.52 -24.50 17.49
N THR A 7 3.75 -24.64 17.95
CA THR A 7 4.42 -25.94 18.09
C THR A 7 3.84 -26.70 19.28
N TYR A 8 3.62 -26.04 20.41
CA TYR A 8 3.03 -26.62 21.61
C TYR A 8 1.60 -27.13 21.38
N LEU A 9 0.76 -26.38 20.66
CA LEU A 9 -0.59 -26.78 20.27
C LEU A 9 -0.66 -28.09 19.48
N LYS A 10 0.41 -28.49 18.77
CA LYS A 10 0.43 -29.76 18.02
C LYS A 10 0.48 -31.00 18.93
N TYR A 11 0.88 -30.83 20.18
CA TYR A 11 1.07 -31.94 21.13
C TYR A 11 -0.01 -31.97 22.22
N LEU A 12 -0.96 -31.03 22.20
CA LEU A 12 -2.06 -30.95 23.14
C LEU A 12 -3.31 -31.62 22.58
N ASP A 13 -4.06 -32.31 23.44
CA ASP A 13 -5.39 -32.83 23.11
C ASP A 13 -6.36 -31.66 22.87
N GLU A 14 -7.01 -31.63 21.71
CA GLU A 14 -7.93 -30.58 21.27
C GLU A 14 -9.12 -30.36 22.22
N ASN A 15 -9.50 -31.39 22.98
CA ASN A 15 -10.60 -31.29 23.95
C ASN A 15 -10.17 -30.75 25.31
N SER A 16 -8.86 -30.68 25.57
CA SER A 16 -8.33 -30.23 26.86
C SER A 16 -8.57 -28.73 27.10
N ALA A 17 -8.72 -28.36 28.38
CA ALA A 17 -8.82 -26.96 28.77
C ALA A 17 -7.55 -26.17 28.41
N GLU A 18 -6.39 -26.83 28.48
CA GLU A 18 -5.08 -26.26 28.16
C GLU A 18 -4.93 -25.95 26.67
N TYR A 19 -5.44 -26.81 25.78
CA TYR A 19 -5.49 -26.52 24.35
C TYR A 19 -6.31 -25.27 24.05
N LYS A 20 -7.52 -25.18 24.61
CA LYS A 20 -8.41 -24.02 24.41
C LYS A 20 -7.78 -22.72 24.92
N HIS A 21 -7.14 -22.77 26.08
CA HIS A 21 -6.47 -21.61 26.66
C HIS A 21 -5.25 -21.18 25.83
N THR A 22 -4.39 -22.13 25.48
CA THR A 22 -3.19 -21.90 24.66
C THR A 22 -3.57 -21.37 23.27
N ARG A 23 -4.66 -21.89 22.68
CA ARG A 23 -5.16 -21.43 21.39
C ARG A 23 -5.63 -19.97 21.45
N SER A 24 -6.37 -19.60 22.50
CA SER A 24 -6.79 -18.22 22.71
C SER A 24 -5.61 -17.27 22.84
N ILE A 25 -4.55 -17.66 23.56
CA ILE A 25 -3.35 -16.83 23.72
C ILE A 25 -2.57 -16.75 22.40
N HIS A 26 -2.45 -17.85 21.67
CA HIS A 26 -1.84 -17.86 20.34
C HIS A 26 -2.56 -16.88 19.42
N ASP A 27 -3.88 -16.91 19.34
CA ASP A 27 -4.66 -16.06 18.46
C ASP A 27 -4.60 -14.57 18.86
N GLU A 28 -4.46 -14.26 20.16
CA GLU A 28 -4.24 -12.89 20.62
C GLU A 28 -2.81 -12.42 20.33
N LEU A 29 -1.80 -13.28 20.53
CA LEU A 29 -0.42 -12.98 20.16
C LEU A 29 -0.25 -12.79 18.65
N ASP A 30 -0.96 -13.57 17.84
CA ASP A 30 -0.96 -13.43 16.38
C ASP A 30 -1.62 -12.11 15.95
N ARG A 31 -2.71 -11.71 16.61
CA ARG A 31 -3.30 -10.37 16.46
C ARG A 31 -2.37 -9.25 16.89
N ILE A 32 -1.64 -9.42 17.99
CA ILE A 32 -0.65 -8.44 18.46
C ILE A 32 0.53 -8.37 17.50
N ALA A 33 1.04 -9.50 17.01
CA ALA A 33 2.12 -9.52 16.03
C ALA A 33 1.70 -8.90 14.70
N GLY A 34 0.46 -9.11 14.24
CA GLY A 34 -0.10 -8.38 13.09
C GLY A 34 -0.07 -6.88 13.32
N ARG A 35 -0.51 -6.40 14.49
CA ARG A 35 -0.45 -4.98 14.88
C ARG A 35 0.98 -4.46 15.02
N CYS A 36 1.88 -5.24 15.61
CA CYS A 36 3.29 -4.91 15.75
C CYS A 36 4.01 -4.88 14.39
N GLU A 37 3.71 -5.79 13.46
CA GLU A 37 4.24 -5.74 12.10
C GLU A 37 3.71 -4.51 11.37
N GLU A 38 2.41 -4.19 11.53
CA GLU A 38 1.81 -2.95 11.03
C GLU A 38 2.46 -1.68 11.64
N GLU A 39 2.97 -1.74 12.87
CA GLU A 39 3.70 -0.66 13.54
C GLU A 39 5.23 -0.66 13.28
N LEU A 40 5.82 -1.83 13.01
CA LEU A 40 7.25 -2.03 12.74
C LEU A 40 7.64 -1.73 11.29
N LEU A 41 6.67 -1.54 10.40
CA LEU A 41 6.92 -1.37 8.97
C LEU A 41 7.19 0.09 8.62
N ILE A 42 8.43 0.51 8.90
CA ILE A 42 9.36 1.26 8.04
C ILE A 42 10.35 2.05 8.89
N SER A 43 11.64 1.81 8.66
CA SER A 43 12.71 2.49 9.37
C SER A 43 12.59 4.00 9.16
N SER A 44 12.70 4.79 10.22
CA SER A 44 12.85 6.25 10.14
C SER A 44 13.96 6.66 9.17
N THR A 45 14.96 5.79 8.96
CA THR A 45 16.01 5.97 7.94
C THR A 45 15.45 6.03 6.52
N GLN A 46 14.54 5.12 6.14
CA GLN A 46 13.96 5.09 4.79
C GLN A 46 13.10 6.34 4.52
N LEU A 47 12.39 6.83 5.54
CA LEU A 47 11.60 8.05 5.42
C LEU A 47 12.49 9.30 5.27
N ASN A 48 13.61 9.35 6.02
CA ASN A 48 14.61 10.42 5.87
C ASN A 48 15.28 10.38 4.49
N GLU A 49 15.67 9.21 4.01
CA GLU A 49 16.23 9.04 2.66
C GLU A 49 15.25 9.54 1.59
N LEU A 50 13.97 9.18 1.68
CA LEU A 50 12.96 9.67 0.74
C LEU A 50 12.75 11.18 0.84
N LYS A 51 12.77 11.76 2.05
CA LYS A 51 12.71 13.21 2.24
C LYS A 51 13.86 13.93 1.54
N GLU A 52 15.08 13.41 1.64
CA GLU A 52 16.24 13.93 0.94
C GLU A 52 16.08 13.80 -0.58
N ARG A 53 15.65 12.63 -1.07
CA ARG A 53 15.42 12.40 -2.50
C ARG A 53 14.34 13.30 -3.07
N LEU A 54 13.31 13.64 -2.28
CA LEU A 54 12.23 14.56 -2.64
C LEU A 54 12.60 16.05 -2.45
N ASP A 55 13.84 16.35 -2.04
CA ASP A 55 14.35 17.72 -1.91
C ASP A 55 13.49 18.58 -0.96
N ASN A 56 12.96 17.96 0.10
CA ASN A 56 12.03 18.59 1.06
C ASN A 56 10.76 19.20 0.43
N LYS A 57 10.42 18.87 -0.83
CA LYS A 57 9.24 19.41 -1.53
C LYS A 57 7.93 18.77 -1.07
N PHE A 58 8.00 17.79 -0.19
CA PHE A 58 6.85 17.06 0.34
C PHE A 58 7.01 16.81 1.83
N GLU A 59 5.93 16.99 2.57
CA GLU A 59 5.88 16.80 4.02
C GLU A 59 5.83 15.29 4.35
N CYS A 60 6.98 14.62 4.32
CA CYS A 60 7.07 13.20 4.67
C CYS A 60 6.64 12.89 6.12
N PHE A 61 6.81 13.86 7.02
CA PHE A 61 6.55 13.71 8.46
C PHE A 61 5.27 14.45 8.84
N LYS A 62 4.18 13.73 9.00
CA LYS A 62 2.88 14.24 9.43
C LYS A 62 2.23 13.22 10.37
N GLU A 63 1.49 13.68 11.37
CA GLU A 63 1.00 12.86 12.49
C GLU A 63 0.28 11.57 12.06
N GLN A 64 -0.49 11.61 10.96
CA GLN A 64 -1.23 10.44 10.46
C GLN A 64 -0.63 9.81 9.18
N ARG A 65 0.50 10.34 8.71
CA ARG A 65 1.18 9.88 7.50
C ARG A 65 2.21 8.81 7.86
N LYS A 66 1.99 7.60 7.35
CA LYS A 66 2.92 6.48 7.46
C LYS A 66 3.34 6.09 6.06
N LEU A 67 4.63 5.89 5.84
CA LEU A 67 5.10 5.24 4.61
C LEU A 67 4.66 3.77 4.68
N MET A 68 4.21 3.21 3.57
CA MET A 68 3.67 1.84 3.53
C MET A 68 4.41 0.96 2.54
N TRP A 69 4.84 1.54 1.41
CA TRP A 69 5.65 0.87 0.40
C TRP A 69 6.28 1.89 -0.57
N HIS A 70 7.40 1.58 -1.17
CA HIS A 70 7.95 2.37 -2.27
C HIS A 70 8.86 1.52 -3.17
N ALA A 71 8.77 1.73 -4.48
CA ALA A 71 9.63 1.04 -5.46
C ALA A 71 9.58 1.73 -6.83
N PRO A 72 10.58 1.48 -7.71
CA PRO A 72 10.47 1.81 -9.11
C PRO A 72 9.29 1.10 -9.78
N VAL A 73 8.62 1.79 -10.70
CA VAL A 73 7.54 1.24 -11.52
C VAL A 73 7.63 1.85 -12.93
N LYS A 74 7.01 1.20 -13.90
CA LYS A 74 6.85 1.75 -15.25
C LYS A 74 5.41 2.27 -15.38
N LYS A 75 5.21 3.43 -16.01
CA LYS A 75 3.89 4.01 -16.24
C LYS A 75 3.59 4.03 -17.74
N VAL A 76 2.43 3.54 -18.13
CA VAL A 76 1.94 3.61 -19.51
C VAL A 76 1.30 4.98 -19.75
N SER A 77 1.67 5.63 -20.86
CA SER A 77 1.00 6.84 -21.31
C SER A 77 -0.40 6.52 -21.84
N PRO A 78 -1.47 7.15 -21.33
CA PRO A 78 -2.82 6.93 -21.85
C PRO A 78 -2.98 7.30 -23.33
N ARG A 79 -2.15 8.24 -23.83
CA ARG A 79 -2.23 8.78 -25.19
C ARG A 79 -1.40 8.01 -26.20
N ARG A 80 -0.41 7.24 -25.73
CA ARG A 80 0.52 6.48 -26.57
C ARG A 80 0.79 5.16 -25.85
N HIS A 81 0.07 4.10 -26.22
CA HIS A 81 0.19 2.77 -25.59
C HIS A 81 1.63 2.20 -25.63
N ALA A 82 2.51 2.73 -26.48
CA ALA A 82 3.92 2.33 -26.57
C ALA A 82 4.89 3.23 -25.76
N ASP A 83 4.41 4.33 -25.14
CA ASP A 83 5.27 5.25 -24.40
C ASP A 83 5.26 4.87 -22.91
N ILE A 84 6.32 4.18 -22.51
CA ILE A 84 6.53 3.65 -21.16
C ILE A 84 7.57 4.52 -20.47
N ALA A 85 7.14 5.21 -19.43
CA ALA A 85 8.01 6.09 -18.68
C ALA A 85 8.42 5.42 -17.37
N GLN A 86 9.73 5.38 -17.09
CA GLN A 86 10.24 4.98 -15.78
C GLN A 86 9.79 5.97 -14.71
N ARG A 87 9.22 5.47 -13.62
CA ARG A 87 8.72 6.25 -12.49
C ARG A 87 9.14 5.60 -11.18
N TYR A 88 8.99 6.35 -10.11
CA TYR A 88 9.14 5.87 -8.75
C TYR A 88 7.85 6.13 -8.00
N MET A 89 7.26 5.08 -7.44
CA MET A 89 5.99 5.19 -6.72
C MET A 89 6.23 5.07 -5.21
N ILE A 90 5.61 5.96 -4.45
CA ILE A 90 5.69 5.99 -2.98
C ILE A 90 4.26 5.96 -2.45
N LEU A 91 3.93 4.94 -1.66
CA LEU A 91 2.64 4.75 -1.04
C LEU A 91 2.71 5.16 0.42
N PHE A 92 2.01 6.23 0.77
CA PHE A 92 1.73 6.63 2.14
C PHE A 92 0.33 6.19 2.56
N SER A 93 0.07 6.23 3.87
CA SER A 93 -1.24 5.89 4.46
C SER A 93 -2.38 6.83 4.05
N ASP A 94 -2.07 8.00 3.49
CA ASP A 94 -3.01 9.05 3.11
C ASP A 94 -2.92 9.48 1.64
N CYS A 95 -1.83 9.14 0.93
CA CYS A 95 -1.68 9.44 -0.49
C CYS A 95 -0.69 8.51 -1.22
N ILE A 96 -0.72 8.53 -2.56
CA ILE A 96 0.27 7.92 -3.44
C ILE A 96 1.02 9.02 -4.19
N LEU A 97 2.36 9.02 -4.12
CA LEU A 97 3.20 9.88 -4.96
C LEU A 97 3.71 9.12 -6.18
N VAL A 98 3.61 9.75 -7.34
CA VAL A 98 4.20 9.28 -8.60
C VAL A 98 5.29 10.24 -9.01
N CYS A 99 6.53 9.79 -8.96
CA CYS A 99 7.72 10.61 -9.20
C CYS A 99 8.43 10.20 -10.49
N SER A 100 9.06 11.15 -11.18
CA SER A 100 10.15 10.85 -12.11
C SER A 100 11.49 10.91 -11.39
N GLU A 101 12.46 10.16 -11.89
CA GLU A 101 13.82 10.14 -11.38
C GLU A 101 14.72 10.88 -12.37
N GLU A 102 15.31 12.01 -11.95
CA GLU A 102 16.07 12.89 -12.84
C GLU A 102 17.55 12.48 -12.95
N SER A 103 18.12 11.81 -11.94
CA SER A 103 19.56 11.45 -11.92
C SER A 103 19.88 10.29 -10.97
N GLY A 104 19.00 9.28 -10.88
CA GLY A 104 19.20 8.09 -10.02
C GLY A 104 19.15 8.33 -8.50
N ARG A 105 18.98 9.59 -8.07
CA ARG A 105 18.88 9.96 -6.65
C ARG A 105 17.70 10.89 -6.39
N LYS A 106 17.59 11.99 -7.15
CA LYS A 106 16.53 12.98 -6.97
C LYS A 106 15.20 12.52 -7.58
N LEU A 107 14.14 12.65 -6.80
CA LEU A 107 12.76 12.34 -7.17
C LEU A 107 11.98 13.65 -7.36
N GLU A 108 11.40 13.81 -8.53
CA GLU A 108 10.51 14.92 -8.85
C GLU A 108 9.05 14.44 -8.84
N ILE A 109 8.22 15.02 -7.97
CA ILE A 109 6.82 14.65 -7.84
C ILE A 109 6.07 15.12 -9.09
N LYS A 110 5.57 14.16 -9.87
CA LYS A 110 4.71 14.46 -11.02
C LYS A 110 3.25 14.47 -10.63
N ARG A 111 2.82 13.62 -9.69
CA ARG A 111 1.45 13.56 -9.19
C ARG A 111 1.41 13.11 -7.74
N GLU A 112 0.45 13.66 -7.01
CA GLU A 112 0.00 13.19 -5.71
C GLU A 112 -1.45 12.74 -5.86
N LEU A 113 -1.75 11.52 -5.42
CA LEU A 113 -3.09 10.94 -5.48
C LEU A 113 -3.58 10.78 -4.05
N SER A 114 -4.65 11.49 -3.67
CA SER A 114 -5.29 11.29 -2.37
C SER A 114 -5.85 9.86 -2.29
N MET A 115 -5.72 9.20 -1.13
CA MET A 115 -6.33 7.87 -0.92
C MET A 115 -7.86 7.88 -1.00
N ARG A 116 -8.49 9.05 -0.90
CA ARG A 116 -9.95 9.19 -0.99
C ARG A 116 -10.45 8.69 -2.35
N GLY A 117 -11.28 7.64 -2.31
CA GLY A 117 -11.91 7.09 -3.51
C GLY A 117 -10.95 6.36 -4.45
N ILE A 118 -9.75 5.97 -3.99
CA ILE A 118 -8.85 5.14 -4.80
C ILE A 118 -9.41 3.72 -4.91
N THR A 119 -9.47 3.20 -6.12
CA THR A 119 -9.68 1.77 -6.40
C THR A 119 -8.53 1.20 -7.22
N ILE A 120 -8.37 -0.12 -7.16
CA ILE A 120 -7.29 -0.82 -7.87
C ILE A 120 -7.82 -2.01 -8.65
N ASP A 121 -7.57 -1.99 -9.95
CA ASP A 121 -7.92 -3.05 -10.87
C ASP A 121 -6.67 -3.81 -11.26
N VAL A 122 -6.76 -5.15 -11.20
CA VAL A 122 -5.81 -6.01 -11.89
C VAL A 122 -6.36 -6.23 -13.28
N VAL A 123 -5.59 -5.89 -14.31
CA VAL A 123 -5.99 -6.17 -15.69
C VAL A 123 -5.91 -7.69 -15.89
N GLN A 124 -7.03 -8.38 -15.64
CA GLN A 124 -7.13 -9.84 -15.56
C GLN A 124 -7.16 -10.54 -16.93
N THR A 125 -7.03 -9.82 -18.04
CA THR A 125 -7.10 -10.40 -19.38
C THR A 125 -5.82 -11.12 -19.78
N GLY A 126 -5.43 -12.16 -19.04
CA GLY A 126 -4.65 -13.36 -19.45
C GLY A 126 -3.33 -13.21 -20.24
N ARG A 127 -2.92 -12.01 -20.60
CA ARG A 127 -1.76 -11.72 -21.42
C ARG A 127 -0.91 -10.69 -20.70
N PRO A 128 0.33 -11.05 -20.33
CA PRO A 128 1.30 -10.08 -19.90
C PRO A 128 1.46 -8.97 -20.94
N PHE A 129 1.77 -7.76 -20.49
CA PHE A 129 2.00 -6.63 -21.39
C PHE A 129 3.37 -6.81 -22.03
N THR A 130 3.39 -7.29 -23.26
CA THR A 130 4.62 -7.56 -24.01
C THR A 130 5.02 -6.35 -24.83
N VAL A 131 6.21 -5.81 -24.56
CA VAL A 131 6.79 -4.72 -25.31
C VAL A 131 7.79 -5.31 -26.31
N PRO A 132 7.57 -5.12 -27.62
CA PRO A 132 8.53 -5.52 -28.63
C PRO A 132 9.88 -4.83 -28.39
N SER A 133 10.96 -5.58 -28.46
CA SER A 133 12.30 -4.97 -28.44
C SER A 133 12.52 -4.19 -29.74
N SER A 134 13.28 -3.09 -29.67
CA SER A 134 13.79 -2.41 -30.85
C SER A 134 14.84 -3.24 -31.61
N ASP A 135 15.44 -4.22 -30.93
CA ASP A 135 16.35 -5.20 -31.53
C ASP A 135 15.56 -6.45 -32.00
N PRO A 136 15.55 -6.77 -33.31
CA PRO A 136 14.88 -7.94 -33.86
C PRO A 136 15.35 -9.29 -33.30
N GLN A 137 16.54 -9.35 -32.68
CA GLN A 137 17.09 -10.59 -32.10
C GLN A 137 16.82 -10.73 -30.60
N ALA A 138 16.34 -9.67 -29.95
CA ALA A 138 16.07 -9.70 -28.52
C ALA A 138 14.66 -10.21 -28.23
N ASN A 139 14.54 -11.05 -27.20
CA ASN A 139 13.23 -11.49 -26.71
C ASN A 139 12.40 -10.29 -26.24
N PRO A 140 11.10 -10.27 -26.54
CA PRO A 140 10.25 -9.16 -26.11
C PRO A 140 10.12 -9.15 -24.59
N THR A 141 10.06 -7.94 -24.01
CA THR A 141 10.01 -7.80 -22.55
C THR A 141 8.57 -7.93 -22.06
N THR A 142 8.38 -8.78 -21.07
CA THR A 142 7.07 -9.05 -20.47
C THR A 142 6.91 -8.24 -19.18
N TYR A 143 5.77 -7.53 -19.06
CA TYR A 143 5.39 -6.79 -17.86
C TYR A 143 4.04 -7.23 -17.29
N TYR A 144 3.88 -7.03 -15.99
CA TYR A 144 2.65 -7.28 -15.25
C TYR A 144 1.96 -5.96 -14.93
N GLN A 145 0.72 -5.82 -15.38
CA GLN A 145 -0.03 -4.56 -15.32
C GLN A 145 -0.98 -4.51 -14.12
N PHE A 146 -1.10 -3.32 -13.52
CA PHE A 146 -2.18 -2.96 -12.61
C PHE A 146 -2.60 -1.51 -12.84
N ARG A 147 -3.86 -1.18 -12.52
CA ARG A 147 -4.42 0.17 -12.71
C ARG A 147 -4.87 0.74 -11.38
N VAL A 148 -4.40 1.95 -11.07
CA VAL A 148 -4.85 2.75 -9.92
C VAL A 148 -5.85 3.77 -10.44
N ASN A 149 -7.09 3.68 -10.01
CA ASN A 149 -8.13 4.66 -10.33
C ASN A 149 -8.24 5.64 -9.16
N ALA A 150 -7.76 6.86 -9.35
CA ALA A 150 -8.07 7.96 -8.45
C ALA A 150 -9.31 8.71 -8.98
N VAL A 151 -9.95 9.49 -8.10
CA VAL A 151 -11.17 10.26 -8.43
C VAL A 151 -10.99 11.12 -9.68
N GLU A 152 -9.84 11.77 -9.82
CA GLU A 152 -9.56 12.66 -10.94
C GLU A 152 -9.14 11.90 -12.22
N LYS A 153 -8.45 10.76 -12.06
CA LYS A 153 -7.78 10.09 -13.16
C LYS A 153 -7.31 8.67 -12.81
N SER A 154 -7.36 7.79 -13.81
CA SER A 154 -6.74 6.46 -13.76
C SER A 154 -5.30 6.45 -14.29
N TYR A 155 -4.47 5.65 -13.64
CA TYR A 155 -3.05 5.46 -13.96
C TYR A 155 -2.74 3.98 -14.14
N GLU A 156 -2.10 3.64 -15.26
CA GLU A 156 -1.66 2.28 -15.54
C GLU A 156 -0.18 2.13 -15.25
N PHE A 157 0.14 1.12 -14.45
CA PHE A 157 1.48 0.80 -14.03
C PHE A 157 1.87 -0.60 -14.45
N LEU A 158 3.16 -0.76 -14.71
CA LEU A 158 3.82 -1.97 -15.15
C LEU A 158 4.97 -2.28 -14.20
N VAL A 159 5.13 -3.55 -13.88
CA VAL A 159 6.26 -4.11 -13.12
C VAL A 159 6.80 -5.35 -13.80
N GLU A 160 8.03 -5.72 -13.49
CA GLU A 160 8.74 -6.79 -14.19
C GLU A 160 8.37 -8.18 -13.67
N LYS A 161 7.96 -8.27 -12.40
CA LYS A 161 7.59 -9.54 -11.76
C LYS A 161 6.14 -9.55 -11.34
N GLU A 162 5.51 -10.70 -11.46
CA GLU A 162 4.14 -10.91 -10.97
C GLU A 162 4.02 -10.69 -9.46
N SER A 163 5.02 -11.17 -8.72
CA SER A 163 5.09 -10.99 -7.27
C SER A 163 5.15 -9.52 -6.86
N GLU A 164 5.81 -8.66 -7.63
CA GLU A 164 5.84 -7.21 -7.38
C GLU A 164 4.46 -6.59 -7.60
N ARG A 165 3.72 -7.04 -8.64
CA ARG A 165 2.34 -6.59 -8.89
C ARG A 165 1.45 -6.99 -7.71
N GLU A 166 1.56 -8.22 -7.24
CA GLU A 166 0.78 -8.72 -6.11
C GLU A 166 1.05 -7.94 -4.82
N ILE A 167 2.32 -7.61 -4.54
CA ILE A 167 2.70 -6.76 -3.40
C ILE A 167 2.06 -5.38 -3.53
N TRP A 168 2.18 -4.73 -4.68
CA TRP A 168 1.58 -3.41 -4.90
C TRP A 168 0.07 -3.43 -4.73
N VAL A 169 -0.62 -4.40 -5.35
CA VAL A 169 -2.07 -4.54 -5.25
C VAL A 169 -2.50 -4.78 -3.81
N LYS A 170 -1.82 -5.70 -3.11
CA LYS A 170 -2.10 -6.00 -1.69
C LYS A 170 -1.91 -4.76 -0.83
N LYS A 171 -0.78 -4.06 -0.95
CA LYS A 171 -0.45 -2.88 -0.13
C LYS A 171 -1.43 -1.73 -0.38
N ILE A 172 -1.75 -1.43 -1.64
CA ILE A 172 -2.70 -0.35 -1.97
C ILE A 172 -4.08 -0.68 -1.41
N ARG A 173 -4.58 -1.91 -1.56
CA ARG A 173 -5.86 -2.34 -0.98
C ARG A 173 -5.88 -2.18 0.55
N GLN A 174 -4.86 -2.69 1.23
CA GLN A 174 -4.73 -2.55 2.68
C GLN A 174 -4.78 -1.09 3.13
N VAL A 175 -4.09 -0.20 2.42
CA VAL A 175 -4.08 1.24 2.74
C VAL A 175 -5.44 1.89 2.45
N THR A 176 -6.08 1.56 1.32
CA THR A 176 -7.42 2.06 0.99
C THR A 176 -8.43 1.63 2.05
N ASP A 177 -8.44 0.35 2.44
CA ASP A 177 -9.36 -0.19 3.44
C ASP A 177 -9.14 0.48 4.80
N ALA A 178 -7.88 0.60 5.24
CA ALA A 178 -7.53 1.28 6.49
C ALA A 178 -7.87 2.77 6.47
N TYR A 179 -7.72 3.45 5.32
CA TYR A 179 -8.12 4.84 5.15
C TYR A 179 -9.64 5.00 5.26
N ASN A 180 -10.41 4.19 4.53
CA ASN A 180 -11.88 4.24 4.55
C ASN A 180 -12.45 3.95 5.95
N ASN A 181 -11.89 2.97 6.65
CA ASN A 181 -12.29 2.66 8.04
C ASN A 181 -12.03 3.83 8.99
N ARG A 182 -10.91 4.55 8.84
CA ARG A 182 -10.61 5.76 9.65
C ARG A 182 -11.58 6.90 9.37
N ILE A 183 -11.94 7.13 8.10
CA ILE A 183 -12.90 8.17 7.73
C ILE A 183 -14.28 7.84 8.32
N GLN A 184 -14.77 6.62 8.13
CA GLN A 184 -16.07 6.19 8.70
C GLN A 184 -16.10 6.28 10.23
N ALA A 185 -15.02 5.91 10.92
CA ALA A 185 -14.92 6.04 12.37
C ALA A 185 -14.92 7.50 12.84
N THR A 186 -14.35 8.41 12.04
CA THR A 186 -14.33 9.85 12.34
C THR A 186 -15.72 10.46 12.14
N GLU A 187 -16.37 10.19 11.01
CA GLU A 187 -17.73 10.63 10.70
C GLU A 187 -18.75 10.11 11.75
N SER A 188 -18.59 8.86 12.20
CA SER A 188 -19.42 8.28 13.26
C SER A 188 -19.24 8.98 14.62
N LYS A 189 -18.01 9.40 14.95
CA LYS A 189 -17.72 10.17 16.17
C LYS A 189 -18.28 11.59 16.12
N GLU A 190 -18.18 12.24 14.96
CA GLU A 190 -18.75 13.58 14.75
C GLU A 190 -20.27 13.58 14.85
N LEU A 191 -20.94 12.55 14.32
CA LEU A 191 -22.38 12.37 14.50
C LEU A 191 -22.74 12.20 15.98
N LEU A 192 -22.02 11.35 16.73
CA LEU A 192 -22.26 11.15 18.16
C LEU A 192 -21.99 12.41 19.00
N CYS A 193 -21.02 13.24 18.61
CA CYS A 193 -20.73 14.52 19.28
C CYS A 193 -21.71 15.63 18.86
N GLY A 194 -22.24 15.60 17.64
CA GLY A 194 -23.28 16.53 17.19
C GLY A 194 -24.60 16.37 17.94
N TYR A 195 -24.94 15.15 18.36
CA TYR A 195 -26.14 14.88 19.17
C TYR A 195 -26.00 15.26 20.66
N SER A 196 -24.79 15.45 21.19
CA SER A 196 -24.60 15.88 22.59
C SER A 196 -24.75 17.40 22.79
N LEU A 197 -24.64 18.20 21.71
CA LEU A 197 -24.76 19.66 21.74
C LEU A 197 -26.21 20.18 21.64
N ILE A 198 -27.20 19.32 21.37
CA ILE A 198 -28.61 19.75 21.21
C ILE A 198 -29.42 19.64 22.52
N LYS A 199 -28.85 19.12 23.62
CA LYS A 199 -29.58 18.93 24.90
C LYS A 199 -29.43 20.03 25.96
N PHE A 200 -28.87 21.19 25.63
CA PHE A 200 -28.88 22.36 26.53
C PHE A 200 -29.33 23.63 25.81
N LYS A 201 -30.64 23.78 25.67
CA LYS A 201 -31.28 25.10 25.70
C LYS A 201 -32.43 25.03 26.71
N PHE A 202 -32.22 25.77 27.80
CA PHE A 202 -33.21 26.08 28.83
C PHE A 202 -34.40 26.83 28.24
#